data_AF-A0A392P102-F1
#
_entry.id   AF-A0A392P102-F1
#
_cell.length_a   1.000
_cell.length_b   1.000
_cell.length_c   1.000
_cell.angle_alpha   90.00
_cell.angle_beta   90.00
_cell.angle_gamma   90.00
#
_symmetry.space_group_name_H-M   'P 1'
#
loop_
_entity.id
_entity.type
_entity.pdbx_description
1 polymer ?
#
loop_
_entity_poly.entity_id
_entity_poly.type
_entity_poly.pdbx_seq_one_letter_code
_entity_poly.pdbx_strand_id
1 'polypeptide(L)'
;MPCIIDVEANVFKHGKRIFNTTLNILGVPRTNVDHIHLCRFQNYHQLVAFLKDADTFCVTTRSPPFDKGLELKKCGVHLIFEGDDDYEGEEESLDIGLQSVSERLARFFNTCDEGVDVTYETESDDRFRRELEQEKEEHGTRLLSVKGNSILLFLLSVSFVLLSWFWLSCMSSAERRD
;
A
#
# COMPACT_ATOMS: atom_id res chain seq x y z
N MET A 1 31.95 3.93 1.01
CA MET A 1 30.99 3.89 2.13
C MET A 1 30.39 2.48 2.20
N PRO A 2 30.04 1.97 3.40
CA PRO A 2 29.29 0.72 3.51
C PRO A 2 27.90 0.88 2.85
N CYS A 3 27.43 -0.19 2.19
CA CYS A 3 26.14 -0.27 1.50
C CYS A 3 25.49 -1.61 1.85
N ILE A 4 24.18 -1.61 2.10
CA ILE A 4 23.40 -2.84 2.28
C ILE A 4 22.84 -3.25 0.93
N ILE A 5 23.19 -4.45 0.46
CA ILE A 5 22.81 -4.97 -0.87
C ILE A 5 21.77 -6.10 -0.83
N ASP A 6 21.34 -6.48 0.38
CA ASP A 6 20.42 -7.60 0.58
C ASP A 6 18.95 -7.17 0.70
N VAL A 7 18.63 -5.89 0.52
CA VAL A 7 17.24 -5.43 0.45
C VAL A 7 16.85 -5.25 -1.01
N GLU A 8 15.81 -5.97 -1.45
CA GLU A 8 15.33 -5.96 -2.83
C GLU A 8 13.91 -5.39 -2.91
N ALA A 9 13.68 -4.51 -3.88
CA ALA A 9 12.35 -4.14 -4.33
C ALA A 9 11.94 -5.04 -5.49
N ASN A 10 10.72 -5.59 -5.42
CA ASN A 10 10.21 -6.58 -6.35
C ASN A 10 8.83 -6.15 -6.87
N VAL A 11 8.63 -6.31 -8.18
CA VAL A 11 7.34 -6.08 -8.84
C VAL A 11 6.82 -7.41 -9.36
N PHE A 12 5.56 -7.69 -9.05
CA PHE A 12 4.86 -8.92 -9.42
C PHE A 12 3.62 -8.61 -10.26
N LYS A 13 3.44 -9.41 -11.31
CA LYS A 13 2.24 -9.41 -12.13
C LYS A 13 1.58 -10.78 -12.03
N HIS A 14 0.35 -10.84 -11.53
CA HIS A 14 -0.38 -12.08 -11.26
C HIS A 14 0.44 -13.10 -10.44
N GLY A 15 1.15 -12.62 -9.41
CA GLY A 15 2.00 -13.45 -8.56
C GLY A 15 3.33 -13.89 -9.18
N LYS A 16 3.61 -13.56 -10.45
CA LYS A 16 4.91 -13.80 -11.09
C LYS A 16 5.77 -12.55 -11.00
N ARG A 17 6.99 -12.69 -10.48
CA ARG A 17 7.96 -11.58 -10.44
C ARG A 17 8.36 -11.19 -11.87
N ILE A 18 8.17 -9.92 -12.21
CA ILE A 18 8.52 -9.35 -13.52
C ILE A 18 9.74 -8.45 -13.48
N PHE A 19 10.05 -7.88 -12.32
CA PHE A 19 11.21 -7.01 -12.12
C PHE A 19 11.69 -7.09 -10.67
N ASN A 20 13.00 -6.99 -10.46
CA ASN A 20 13.58 -6.73 -9.15
C ASN A 20 14.79 -5.81 -9.26
N THR A 21 15.05 -5.07 -8.19
CA THR A 21 16.26 -4.28 -8.03
C THR A 21 16.67 -4.26 -6.56
N THR A 22 17.98 -4.22 -6.31
CA THR A 22 18.50 -3.96 -4.97
C THR A 22 18.28 -2.48 -4.62
N LEU A 23 17.85 -2.21 -3.39
CA LEU A 23 17.77 -0.87 -2.83
C LEU A 23 19.16 -0.44 -2.38
N ASN A 24 19.67 0.68 -2.92
CA ASN A 24 20.98 1.20 -2.56
C ASN A 24 20.92 1.95 -1.22
N ILE A 25 20.96 1.20 -0.12
CA ILE A 25 20.91 1.77 1.23
C ILE A 25 22.35 2.12 1.67
N LEU A 26 22.69 3.40 1.55
CA LEU A 26 24.02 3.95 1.87
C LEU A 26 24.08 4.51 3.28
N GLY A 27 25.29 4.55 3.86
CA GLY A 27 25.56 5.31 5.07
C GLY A 27 25.11 4.64 6.37
N VAL A 28 24.69 3.36 6.34
CA VAL A 28 24.23 2.65 7.54
C VAL A 28 25.43 2.35 8.44
N PRO A 29 25.49 2.90 9.67
CA PRO A 29 26.47 2.47 10.63
C PRO A 29 26.15 1.02 11.03
N ARG A 30 27.16 0.15 11.07
CA ARG A 30 27.01 -1.26 11.50
C ARG A 30 26.77 -1.33 13.01
N THR A 31 25.63 -0.83 13.46
CA THR A 31 25.14 -0.96 14.83
C THR A 31 24.04 -2.02 14.87
N ASN A 32 23.78 -2.56 16.05
CA ASN A 32 22.66 -3.46 16.33
C ASN A 32 21.37 -2.70 16.67
N VAL A 33 21.31 -1.41 16.36
CA VAL A 33 20.13 -0.55 16.59
C VAL A 33 19.26 -0.58 15.33
N ASP A 34 17.97 -0.37 15.50
CA ASP A 34 17.03 -0.27 14.38
C ASP A 34 17.27 1.01 13.58
N HIS A 35 17.25 0.89 12.25
CA HIS A 35 17.44 2.01 11.33
C HIS A 35 16.22 2.14 10.41
N ILE A 36 15.83 3.38 10.13
CA ILE A 36 14.81 3.71 9.13
C ILE A 36 15.54 4.27 7.90
N HIS A 37 15.18 3.77 6.72
CA HIS A 37 15.75 4.21 5.45
C HIS A 37 14.67 4.64 4.48
N LEU A 38 14.80 5.85 3.95
CA LEU A 38 13.94 6.40 2.90
C LEU A 38 14.64 6.25 1.55
N CYS A 39 13.95 5.65 0.58
CA CYS A 39 14.38 5.56 -0.81
C CYS A 39 13.37 6.26 -1.71
N ARG A 40 13.80 7.30 -2.43
CA ARG A 40 12.97 8.03 -3.39
C ARG A 40 13.39 7.71 -4.81
N PHE A 41 12.42 7.35 -5.66
CA PHE A 41 12.64 7.04 -7.06
C PHE A 41 11.93 8.05 -7.94
N GLN A 42 12.65 8.55 -8.94
CA GLN A 42 12.07 9.42 -9.96
C GLN A 42 11.20 8.62 -10.93
N ASN A 43 10.28 9.29 -11.62
CA ASN A 43 9.33 8.66 -12.55
C ASN A 43 10.00 7.88 -13.70
N TYR A 44 11.22 8.25 -14.09
CA TYR A 44 12.01 7.56 -15.11
C TYR A 44 12.81 6.35 -14.58
N HIS A 45 12.77 6.07 -13.27
CA HIS A 45 13.46 4.91 -12.71
C HIS A 45 12.79 3.61 -13.17
N GLN A 46 13.59 2.58 -13.49
CA GLN A 46 13.07 1.31 -14.02
C GLN A 46 12.01 0.67 -13.12
N LEU A 47 12.21 0.75 -11.80
CA LEU A 47 11.23 0.26 -10.81
C LEU A 47 9.84 0.87 -11.02
N VAL A 48 9.77 2.17 -11.29
CA VAL A 48 8.52 2.90 -11.52
C VAL A 48 7.95 2.53 -12.89
N ALA A 49 8.79 2.40 -13.92
CA ALA A 49 8.36 2.01 -15.26
C ALA A 49 7.76 0.59 -15.33
N PHE A 50 8.24 -0.33 -14.50
CA PHE A 50 7.70 -1.71 -14.42
C PHE A 50 6.47 -1.83 -13.53
N LEU A 51 6.24 -0.90 -12.61
CA LEU A 51 5.09 -0.90 -11.72
C LEU A 51 3.85 -0.38 -12.46
N LYS A 52 2.94 -1.28 -12.83
CA LYS A 52 1.68 -0.92 -13.49
C LYS A 52 0.49 -1.07 -12.54
N ASP A 53 -0.64 -0.52 -12.97
CA ASP A 53 -1.92 -0.71 -12.27
C ASP A 53 -2.18 -2.20 -12.00
N ALA A 54 -2.62 -2.49 -10.78
CA ALA A 54 -2.87 -3.82 -10.25
C ALA A 54 -1.66 -4.76 -10.13
N ASP A 55 -0.44 -4.32 -10.45
CA ASP A 55 0.76 -5.05 -10.07
C ASP A 55 0.99 -4.96 -8.56
N THR A 56 1.63 -5.98 -8.00
CA THR A 56 1.99 -6.02 -6.58
C THR A 56 3.44 -5.62 -6.40
N PHE A 57 3.70 -4.70 -5.47
CA PHE A 57 5.03 -4.30 -5.06
C PHE A 57 5.36 -4.88 -3.68
N CYS A 58 6.57 -5.41 -3.49
CA CYS A 58 7.06 -5.72 -2.15
C CYS A 58 8.56 -5.49 -1.99
N VAL A 59 8.96 -5.23 -0.75
CA VAL A 59 10.36 -5.18 -0.33
C VAL A 59 10.68 -6.46 0.42
N THR A 60 11.74 -7.15 0.04
CA THR A 60 12.15 -8.40 0.66
C THR A 60 13.64 -8.42 0.92
N THR A 61 14.08 -9.28 1.83
CA THR A 61 15.48 -9.66 1.90
C THR A 61 15.83 -10.59 0.74
N ARG A 62 17.05 -10.45 0.22
CA ARG A 62 17.61 -11.28 -0.82
C ARG A 62 17.74 -12.72 -0.33
N SER A 63 17.49 -13.67 -1.23
CA SER A 63 17.66 -15.10 -0.97
C SER A 63 18.53 -15.75 -2.05
N PRO A 64 19.75 -16.23 -1.71
CA PRO A 64 20.37 -16.22 -0.38
C PRO A 64 20.94 -14.83 0.01
N PRO A 65 20.94 -14.46 1.31
CA PRO A 65 21.48 -13.18 1.79
C PRO A 65 23.02 -13.21 1.86
N PHE A 66 23.67 -12.07 1.60
CA PHE A 66 25.10 -11.87 1.87
C PHE A 66 25.37 -11.58 3.34
N ASP A 67 24.60 -10.66 3.94
CA ASP A 67 24.60 -10.36 5.36
C ASP A 67 23.50 -11.13 6.07
N LYS A 68 23.91 -12.16 6.82
CA LYS A 68 22.98 -13.01 7.59
C LYS A 68 22.44 -12.33 8.84
N GLY A 69 23.05 -11.22 9.28
CA GLY A 69 22.57 -10.44 10.42
C GLY A 69 21.51 -9.40 10.04
N LEU A 70 21.28 -9.18 8.74
CA LEU A 70 20.30 -8.21 8.28
C LEU A 70 18.87 -8.73 8.48
N GLU A 71 18.06 -7.93 9.17
CA GLU A 71 16.64 -8.18 9.37
C GLU A 71 15.80 -7.02 8.83
N LEU A 72 14.89 -7.31 7.89
CA LEU A 72 13.90 -6.35 7.42
C LEU A 72 12.66 -6.44 8.33
N LYS A 73 12.50 -5.47 9.24
CA LYS A 73 11.40 -5.45 10.22
C LYS A 73 10.07 -4.97 9.63
N LYS A 74 10.09 -3.79 8.99
CA LYS A 74 8.92 -3.15 8.40
C LYS A 74 9.31 -2.47 7.09
N CYS A 75 8.37 -2.40 6.16
CA CYS A 75 8.51 -1.62 4.94
C CYS A 75 7.19 -0.95 4.58
N GLY A 76 7.26 0.26 4.03
CA GLY A 76 6.14 1.01 3.50
C GLY A 76 6.48 1.55 2.12
N VAL A 77 5.46 1.81 1.32
CA VAL A 77 5.59 2.38 -0.03
C VAL A 77 4.49 3.40 -0.19
N HIS A 78 4.84 4.56 -0.71
CA HIS A 78 3.92 5.63 -1.03
C HIS A 78 4.21 6.11 -2.46
N LEU A 79 3.17 6.23 -3.27
CA LEU A 79 3.28 6.73 -4.65
C LEU A 79 2.96 8.22 -4.61
N ILE A 80 3.92 9.03 -5.06
CA ILE A 80 3.77 10.49 -5.13
C ILE A 80 3.32 10.85 -6.53
N PHE A 81 2.17 11.50 -6.63
CA PHE A 81 1.58 12.02 -7.86
C PHE A 81 1.81 13.53 -8.00
N GLU A 82 1.53 14.06 -9.18
CA GLU A 82 1.50 15.50 -9.42
C GLU A 82 0.46 16.14 -8.49
N GLY A 83 0.86 17.18 -7.76
CA GLY A 83 0.10 17.85 -6.72
C GLY A 83 0.43 17.42 -5.28
N ASP A 84 1.03 16.24 -5.06
CA ASP A 84 1.29 15.72 -3.70
C ASP A 84 2.50 16.38 -3.02
N ASP A 85 3.39 16.98 -3.80
CA ASP A 85 4.68 17.52 -3.35
C ASP A 85 5.07 18.80 -4.12
N ASP A 86 4.07 19.48 -4.71
CA ASP A 86 4.25 20.64 -5.59
C ASP A 86 4.09 21.98 -4.86
N TYR A 87 4.00 21.95 -3.52
CA TYR A 87 3.82 23.16 -2.72
C TYR A 87 5.17 23.85 -2.46
N GLU A 88 5.27 25.12 -2.85
CA GLU A 88 6.51 25.90 -2.80
C GLU A 88 6.61 26.85 -1.57
N GLY A 89 5.60 26.85 -0.69
CA GLY A 89 5.56 27.70 0.50
C GLY A 89 6.11 27.04 1.78
N GLU A 90 6.06 27.76 2.90
CA GLU A 90 6.39 27.19 4.22
C GLU A 90 5.22 26.33 4.74
N GLU A 91 5.46 25.03 4.86
CA GLU A 91 4.44 24.06 5.29
C GLU A 91 4.45 23.76 6.79
N GLU A 92 5.45 24.24 7.53
CA GLU A 92 5.64 23.95 8.97
C GLU A 92 4.41 24.34 9.81
N SER A 93 3.71 25.40 9.38
CA SER A 93 2.52 25.96 10.04
C SER A 93 1.19 25.37 9.56
N LEU A 94 1.21 24.56 8.49
CA LEU A 94 0.02 23.92 7.97
C LEU A 94 -0.42 22.75 8.86
N ASP A 95 -1.71 22.45 8.82
CA ASP A 95 -2.24 21.23 9.42
C ASP A 95 -1.69 20.00 8.68
N ILE A 96 -1.55 18.87 9.38
CA ILE A 96 -0.88 17.65 8.87
C ILE A 96 -1.51 17.15 7.56
N GLY A 97 -2.84 17.26 7.42
CA GLY A 97 -3.55 16.85 6.21
C GLY A 97 -3.34 17.77 5.00
N LEU A 98 -2.72 18.94 5.19
CA LEU A 98 -2.40 19.91 4.15
C LEU A 98 -0.90 19.95 3.81
N GLN A 99 -0.07 19.22 4.55
CA GLN A 99 1.37 19.12 4.31
C GLN A 99 1.65 18.13 3.18
N SER A 100 2.65 18.46 2.38
CA SER A 100 3.26 17.59 1.37
C SER A 100 3.81 16.32 2.01
N VAL A 101 4.00 15.31 1.18
CA VAL A 101 4.64 14.05 1.60
C VAL A 101 6.06 14.31 2.12
N SER A 102 6.80 15.22 1.49
CA SER A 102 8.16 15.55 1.92
C SER A 102 8.21 16.21 3.29
N GLU A 103 7.31 17.16 3.56
CA GLU A 103 7.24 17.84 4.87
C GLU A 103 6.84 16.86 5.98
N ARG A 104 5.82 16.03 5.74
CA ARG A 104 5.39 14.99 6.71
C ARG A 104 6.54 14.03 7.04
N LEU A 105 7.33 13.63 6.04
CA LEU A 105 8.51 12.78 6.24
C LEU A 105 9.62 13.52 6.98
N ALA A 106 9.91 14.77 6.63
CA ALA A 106 10.92 15.58 7.30
C ALA A 106 10.60 15.73 8.80
N ARG A 107 9.35 16.07 9.13
CA ARG A 107 8.86 16.14 10.51
C ARG A 107 9.05 14.81 11.25
N PHE A 108 8.66 13.69 10.64
CA PHE A 108 8.83 12.36 11.24
C PHE A 108 10.29 12.01 11.57
N PHE A 109 11.23 12.32 10.67
CA PHE A 109 12.64 12.03 10.92
C PHE A 109 13.25 12.97 11.96
N ASN A 110 12.85 14.24 11.97
CA ASN A 110 13.32 15.21 12.96
C ASN A 110 12.87 14.83 14.38
N THR A 111 11.64 14.33 14.56
CA THR A 111 11.15 13.85 15.87
C THR A 111 11.83 12.56 16.33
N CYS A 112 12.40 11.77 15.42
CA CYS A 112 13.16 10.57 15.77
C CYS A 112 14.57 10.89 16.31
N ASP A 113 15.17 12.00 15.88
CA ASP A 113 16.53 12.41 16.26
C ASP A 113 16.56 13.23 17.56
N GLU A 114 15.47 13.91 17.91
CA GLU A 114 15.31 14.60 19.19
C GLU A 114 15.14 13.57 20.32
N GLY A 115 16.27 13.23 20.95
CA GLY A 115 16.39 12.21 21.98
C GLY A 115 15.26 12.23 23.01
N VAL A 116 14.38 11.25 22.89
CA VAL A 116 13.50 10.65 23.91
C VAL A 116 13.60 11.30 25.30
N ASP A 117 12.73 12.28 25.57
CA ASP A 117 12.04 12.34 26.86
C ASP A 117 10.65 11.76 26.65
N VAL A 118 10.40 10.57 27.20
CA VAL A 118 9.11 9.86 27.11
C VAL A 118 8.10 10.56 28.02
N THR A 119 7.60 11.72 27.63
CA THR A 119 6.35 12.23 28.18
C THR A 119 5.70 13.15 27.15
N TYR A 120 4.47 12.82 26.71
CA TYR A 120 3.66 13.52 25.70
C TYR A 120 4.32 13.50 24.31
N GLU A 121 4.00 12.60 23.38
CA GLU A 121 2.80 12.65 22.54
C GLU A 121 2.45 11.24 22.00
N THR A 122 1.52 10.55 22.65
CA THR A 122 0.92 9.32 22.08
C THR A 122 -0.16 9.66 21.05
N GLU A 123 -0.66 10.89 21.06
CA GLU A 123 -1.79 11.29 20.20
C GLU A 123 -1.38 11.65 18.76
N SER A 124 -0.19 12.21 18.54
CA SER A 124 0.26 12.59 17.19
C SER A 124 0.70 11.37 16.38
N ASP A 125 1.46 10.47 16.99
CA ASP A 125 1.86 9.18 16.41
C ASP A 125 0.65 8.29 16.09
N ASP A 126 -0.31 8.19 17.01
CA ASP A 126 -1.54 7.43 16.78
C ASP A 126 -2.42 8.09 15.72
N ARG A 127 -2.50 9.42 15.67
CA ARG A 127 -3.26 10.15 14.66
C ARG A 127 -2.64 9.99 13.28
N PHE A 128 -1.32 10.14 13.16
CA PHE A 128 -0.59 9.95 11.91
C PHE A 128 -0.72 8.52 11.40
N ARG A 129 -0.64 7.51 12.29
CA ARG A 129 -0.92 6.11 11.93
C ARG A 129 -2.34 5.91 11.45
N ARG A 130 -3.32 6.47 12.16
CA ARG A 130 -4.74 6.40 11.76
C ARG A 130 -4.99 7.08 10.43
N GLU A 131 -4.37 8.23 10.16
CA GLU A 131 -4.48 8.96 8.89
C GLU A 131 -3.84 8.15 7.74
N LEU A 132 -2.67 7.54 7.95
CA LEU A 132 -2.06 6.63 6.96
C LEU A 132 -2.90 5.36 6.71
N GLU A 133 -3.50 4.81 7.76
CA GLU A 133 -4.42 3.67 7.64
C GLU A 133 -5.71 4.05 6.92
N GLN A 134 -6.24 5.24 7.17
CA GLN A 134 -7.45 5.79 6.54
C GLN A 134 -7.20 6.18 5.07
N GLU A 135 -6.04 6.75 4.76
CA GLU A 135 -5.60 7.06 3.39
C GLU A 135 -5.40 5.76 2.58
N LYS A 136 -4.82 4.73 3.21
CA LYS A 136 -4.72 3.38 2.64
C LYS A 136 -6.08 2.73 2.43
N GLU A 137 -7.07 3.02 3.26
CA GLU A 137 -8.45 2.54 3.10
C GLU A 137 -9.21 3.33 2.02
N GLU A 138 -9.04 4.65 1.88
CA GLU A 138 -9.64 5.45 0.81
C GLU A 138 -9.02 5.18 -0.57
N HIS A 139 -7.70 5.15 -0.69
CA HIS A 139 -7.04 4.77 -1.94
C HIS A 139 -7.20 3.28 -2.24
N GLY A 140 -7.19 2.44 -1.19
CA GLY A 140 -7.53 1.02 -1.28
C GLY A 140 -8.95 0.80 -1.79
N THR A 141 -9.94 1.59 -1.35
CA THR A 141 -11.34 1.48 -1.81
C THR A 141 -11.58 2.08 -3.19
N ARG A 142 -10.80 3.07 -3.63
CA ARG A 142 -10.80 3.55 -5.03
C ARG A 142 -10.18 2.54 -6.01
N LEU A 143 -9.21 1.72 -5.57
CA LEU A 143 -8.62 0.62 -6.36
C LEU A 143 -9.27 -0.76 -6.13
N LEU A 144 -10.12 -0.93 -5.10
CA LEU A 144 -10.84 -2.16 -4.76
C LEU A 144 -12.38 -1.97 -4.81
N SER A 145 -12.91 -1.31 -5.83
CA SER A 145 -14.31 -1.49 -6.19
C SER A 145 -14.45 -2.57 -7.25
N VAL A 146 -14.53 -3.81 -6.77
CA VAL A 146 -15.39 -4.95 -7.18
C VAL A 146 -14.72 -6.22 -6.65
N LYS A 147 -14.81 -6.43 -5.35
CA LYS A 147 -14.78 -7.78 -4.78
C LYS A 147 -15.86 -7.92 -3.71
N GLY A 148 -17.07 -7.49 -4.08
CA GLY A 148 -18.29 -7.68 -3.32
C GLY A 148 -19.19 -8.74 -3.98
N ASN A 149 -19.27 -9.90 -3.34
CA ASN A 149 -20.36 -10.88 -3.41
C ASN A 149 -20.83 -11.41 -4.77
N SER A 150 -19.95 -12.13 -5.48
CA SER A 150 -20.35 -12.99 -6.61
C SER A 150 -21.44 -14.02 -6.21
N ILE A 151 -21.40 -14.54 -4.98
CA ILE A 151 -22.38 -15.53 -4.48
C ILE A 151 -23.80 -14.94 -4.42
N LEU A 152 -23.95 -13.68 -4.03
CA LEU A 152 -25.28 -13.05 -3.92
C LEU A 152 -25.90 -12.85 -5.32
N LEU A 153 -25.10 -12.45 -6.31
CA LEU A 153 -25.54 -12.34 -7.70
C LEU A 153 -25.92 -13.70 -8.29
N PHE A 154 -25.15 -14.76 -7.99
CA PHE A 154 -25.50 -16.12 -8.38
C PHE A 154 -26.83 -16.58 -7.75
N LEU A 155 -27.03 -16.35 -6.44
CA LEU A 155 -28.27 -16.71 -5.75
C LEU A 155 -29.48 -15.94 -6.28
N LEU A 156 -29.32 -14.64 -6.57
CA LEU A 156 -30.36 -13.85 -7.23
C LEU A 156 -30.69 -14.42 -8.61
N SER A 157 -29.68 -14.72 -9.44
CA SER A 157 -29.92 -15.28 -10.78
C SER A 157 -30.67 -16.63 -10.73
N VAL A 158 -30.30 -17.53 -9.82
CA VAL A 158 -30.99 -18.82 -9.63
C VAL A 158 -32.43 -18.60 -9.17
N SER A 159 -32.68 -17.62 -8.29
CA SER A 159 -34.05 -17.32 -7.84
C SER A 159 -34.96 -16.86 -8.98
N PHE A 160 -34.47 -16.03 -9.91
CA PHE A 160 -35.24 -15.61 -11.09
C PHE A 160 -35.53 -16.77 -12.05
N VAL A 161 -34.59 -17.70 -12.21
CA VAL A 161 -34.82 -18.91 -13.03
C VAL A 161 -35.86 -19.82 -12.37
N LEU A 162 -35.77 -20.05 -11.06
CA LEU A 162 -36.74 -20.88 -10.33
C LEU A 162 -38.14 -20.25 -10.30
N LEU A 163 -38.23 -18.93 -10.10
CA LEU A 163 -39.49 -18.21 -10.16
C LEU A 163 -40.09 -18.31 -11.57
N SER A 164 -39.32 -18.04 -12.63
CA SER A 164 -39.85 -18.14 -14.00
C SER A 164 -40.33 -19.56 -14.34
N TRP A 165 -39.62 -20.60 -13.89
CA TRP A 165 -40.05 -21.99 -14.02
C TRP A 165 -41.33 -22.30 -13.22
N PHE A 166 -41.45 -21.75 -12.01
CA PHE A 166 -42.64 -21.90 -11.19
C PHE A 166 -43.86 -21.22 -11.84
N TRP A 167 -43.70 -20.00 -12.36
CA TRP A 167 -44.75 -19.28 -13.08
C TRP A 167 -45.18 -20.01 -14.36
N LEU A 168 -44.24 -20.51 -15.17
CA LEU A 168 -44.58 -21.34 -16.34
C LEU A 168 -45.31 -22.63 -15.95
N SER A 169 -44.88 -23.29 -14.87
CA SER A 169 -45.52 -24.53 -14.38
C SER A 169 -46.94 -24.27 -13.86
N CYS A 170 -47.17 -23.15 -13.19
CA CYS A 170 -48.51 -22.75 -12.75
C CYS A 170 -49.43 -22.43 -13.93
N MET A 171 -48.94 -21.72 -14.97
CA MET A 171 -49.75 -21.44 -16.15
C MET A 171 -50.04 -22.70 -16.97
N SER A 172 -49.07 -23.60 -17.13
CA SER A 172 -49.28 -24.88 -17.82
C SER A 172 -50.29 -25.79 -17.12
N SER A 173 -50.48 -25.65 -15.80
CA SER A 173 -51.49 -26.41 -15.05
C SER A 173 -52.89 -25.79 -15.11
N ALA A 174 -53.01 -24.53 -15.52
CA ALA A 174 -54.30 -23.85 -15.68
C ALA A 174 -54.97 -24.20 -17.03
N GLU A 175 -54.19 -24.58 -18.04
CA GLU A 175 -54.67 -24.88 -19.41
C GLU A 175 -55.11 -26.34 -19.62
N ARG A 176 -55.15 -27.17 -18.55
CA ARG A 176 -55.72 -28.53 -18.56
C ARG A 176 -57.01 -28.65 -17.74
N ARG A 177 -57.84 -27.61 -17.77
CA ARG A 177 -59.20 -27.67 -17.24
C ARG A 177 -60.16 -26.98 -18.20
N ASP A 178 -60.36 -27.62 -19.35
CA ASP A 178 -61.57 -27.54 -20.17
C ASP A 178 -61.89 -28.95 -20.69
#